data_AF-A0A2E9VKW8-F1
#
_entry.id   AF-A0A2E9VKW8-F1
#
_cell.length_a   1.000
_cell.length_b   1.000
_cell.length_c   1.000
_cell.angle_alpha   90.00
_cell.angle_beta   90.00
_cell.angle_gamma   90.00
#
_symmetry.space_group_name_H-M   'P 1'
#
loop_
_entity.id
_entity.type
_entity.pdbx_description
1 polymer ?
#
loop_
_entity_poly.entity_id
_entity_poly.type
_entity_poly.pdbx_seq_one_letter_code
_entity_poly.pdbx_strand_id
1 'polypeptide(L)' 'MDQNQTYRIEAEAAQALAQWKALFAEQVAVKARELAKKSVCTDVITLGHYRQAASIAVQMLATAVQDTDSKDGRQEAA' A
#
# COMPACT_ATOMS: atom_id res chain seq x y z
N MET A 1 -13.36 -25.65 -19.72
CA MET A 1 -12.10 -25.46 -18.99
C MET A 1 -12.28 -24.26 -18.06
N ASP A 2 -11.39 -24.13 -17.08
CA ASP A 2 -11.45 -23.23 -15.90
C ASP A 2 -12.31 -23.76 -14.74
N GLN A 3 -11.71 -24.70 -14.01
CA GLN A 3 -12.08 -24.96 -12.63
C GLN A 3 -11.75 -23.72 -11.81
N ASN A 4 -12.76 -23.15 -11.17
CA ASN A 4 -12.68 -22.02 -10.25
C ASN A 4 -11.84 -22.44 -9.02
N GLN A 5 -10.51 -22.43 -9.18
CA GLN A 5 -9.58 -22.89 -8.16
C GLN A 5 -9.55 -21.85 -7.03
N THR A 6 -10.16 -22.21 -5.90
CA THR A 6 -10.23 -21.32 -4.75
C THR A 6 -8.89 -21.36 -4.04
N TYR A 7 -8.12 -20.27 -4.12
CA TYR A 7 -6.84 -20.16 -3.41
C TYR A 7 -7.08 -19.92 -1.93
N ARG A 8 -6.39 -20.70 -1.09
CA ARG A 8 -6.29 -20.44 0.36
C ARG A 8 -5.10 -19.53 0.59
N ILE A 9 -5.28 -18.52 1.43
CA ILE A 9 -4.21 -17.59 1.82
C ILE A 9 -3.76 -17.98 3.22
N GLU A 10 -2.46 -18.07 3.43
CA GLU A 10 -1.88 -18.28 4.76
C GLU A 10 -2.22 -17.11 5.69
N ALA A 11 -2.38 -17.39 6.99
CA ALA A 11 -2.81 -16.37 7.95
C ALA A 11 -1.87 -15.15 7.97
N GLU A 12 -0.55 -15.40 7.93
CA GLU A 12 0.47 -14.35 7.92
C GLU A 12 0.45 -13.54 6.62
N ALA A 13 0.30 -14.21 5.47
CA ALA A 13 0.16 -13.53 4.17
C ALA A 13 -1.11 -12.65 4.12
N ALA A 14 -2.22 -13.12 4.68
CA ALA A 14 -3.44 -12.34 4.79
C ALA A 14 -3.26 -11.12 5.71
N GLN A 15 -2.54 -11.29 6.82
CA GLN A 15 -2.22 -10.22 7.76
C GLN A 15 -1.32 -9.17 7.12
N ALA A 16 -0.24 -9.58 6.45
CA ALA A 16 0.66 -8.67 5.73
C ALA A 16 -0.10 -7.87 4.66
N LEU A 17 -0.93 -8.54 3.87
CA LEU A 17 -1.77 -7.88 2.86
C LEU A 17 -2.73 -6.86 3.48
N ALA A 18 -3.34 -7.17 4.63
CA ALA A 18 -4.22 -6.24 5.33
C ALA A 18 -3.45 -5.01 5.83
N GLN A 19 -2.25 -5.19 6.38
CA GLN A 19 -1.38 -4.11 6.83
C GLN A 19 -0.94 -3.22 5.66
N TRP A 20 -0.53 -3.81 4.54
CA TRP A 20 -0.15 -3.07 3.33
C TRP A 20 -1.29 -2.25 2.75
N LYS A 21 -2.52 -2.80 2.72
CA LYS A 21 -3.72 -2.06 2.30
C LYS A 21 -4.00 -0.87 3.20
N ALA A 22 -3.92 -1.07 4.53
CA ALA A 22 -4.14 -0.01 5.50
C ALA A 22 -3.09 1.10 5.36
N LEU A 23 -1.81 0.73 5.28
CA LEU A 23 -0.70 1.66 5.10
C LEU A 23 -0.86 2.49 3.82
N PHE A 24 -1.16 1.84 2.69
CA PHE A 24 -1.37 2.53 1.43
C PHE A 24 -2.53 3.52 1.52
N ALA A 25 -3.68 3.10 2.06
CA ALA A 25 -4.85 3.98 2.19
C ALA A 25 -4.56 5.19 3.10
N GLU A 26 -3.85 4.99 4.20
CA GLU A 26 -3.45 6.07 5.11
C GLU A 26 -2.53 7.08 4.42
N GLN A 27 -1.48 6.60 3.74
CA GLN A 27 -0.54 7.48 3.03
C GLN A 27 -1.23 8.26 1.90
N VAL A 28 -2.12 7.61 1.16
CA VAL A 28 -2.95 8.26 0.14
C VAL A 28 -3.81 9.36 0.74
N ALA A 29 -4.46 9.12 1.88
CA ALA A 29 -5.31 10.11 2.54
C ALA A 29 -4.49 11.32 3.04
N VAL A 30 -3.35 11.08 3.69
CA VAL A 30 -2.46 12.14 4.19
C VAL A 30 -1.94 12.99 3.04
N LYS A 31 -1.40 12.37 1.99
CA LYS A 31 -0.85 13.09 0.84
C LYS A 31 -1.91 13.80 0.02
N ALA A 32 -3.10 13.23 -0.15
CA ALA A 32 -4.18 13.92 -0.84
C ALA A 32 -4.61 15.18 -0.09
N ARG A 33 -4.63 15.14 1.26
CA ARG A 33 -4.89 16.32 2.09
C ARG A 33 -3.79 17.37 1.97
N GLU A 34 -2.52 16.97 1.95
CA GLU A 34 -1.40 17.89 1.72
C GLU A 34 -1.49 18.58 0.35
N LEU A 35 -1.84 17.83 -0.70
CA LEU A 35 -2.01 18.35 -2.06
C LEU A 35 -3.20 19.31 -2.16
N ALA A 36 -4.33 18.98 -1.52
CA ALA A 36 -5.49 19.86 -1.46
C ALA A 36 -5.17 21.20 -0.78
N LYS A 37 -4.44 21.17 0.34
CA LYS A 37 -4.00 22.39 1.05
C LYS A 37 -3.11 23.30 0.21
N LYS A 38 -2.35 22.75 -0.73
CA LYS A 38 -1.46 23.49 -1.63
C LYS A 38 -2.18 24.00 -2.89
N SER A 39 -3.40 23.54 -3.13
CA SER A 39 -4.19 23.90 -4.29
C SER A 39 -5.04 25.13 -4.02
N VAL A 40 -5.43 25.84 -5.08
CA VAL A 40 -6.24 27.07 -4.98
C VAL A 40 -7.63 26.81 -4.36
N CYS A 41 -8.16 25.58 -4.50
CA CYS A 41 -9.36 25.12 -3.80
C CYS A 41 -8.97 24.30 -2.57
N THR A 42 -8.84 24.95 -1.42
CA THR A 42 -8.32 24.35 -0.17
C THR A 42 -9.27 23.42 0.55
N ASP A 43 -10.57 23.45 0.23
CA ASP A 43 -11.61 22.76 1.02
C ASP A 43 -12.12 21.45 0.40
N VAL A 44 -11.63 21.08 -0.78
CA VAL A 44 -12.09 19.88 -1.49
C VAL A 44 -10.92 18.98 -1.86
N ILE A 45 -10.95 17.75 -1.36
CA ILE A 45 -10.07 16.69 -1.83
C ILE A 45 -10.68 16.10 -3.10
N THR A 46 -10.05 16.34 -4.25
CA THR A 46 -10.52 15.84 -5.54
C THR A 46 -9.94 14.47 -5.85
N LEU A 47 -10.53 13.78 -6.84
CA LEU A 47 -9.93 12.57 -7.41
C LEU A 47 -8.52 12.83 -7.97
N GLY A 48 -8.23 14.04 -8.44
CA GLY A 48 -6.89 14.45 -8.87
C GLY A 48 -5.87 14.38 -7.75
N HIS A 49 -6.21 14.89 -6.56
CA HIS A 49 -5.36 14.80 -5.37
C HIS A 49 -5.11 13.34 -4.97
N TYR A 50 -6.14 12.50 -5.00
CA TYR A 50 -6.00 11.07 -4.70
C TYR A 50 -5.13 10.33 -5.73
N ARG A 51 -5.27 10.60 -7.02
CA ARG A 51 -4.42 10.00 -8.06
C ARG A 51 -2.95 10.35 -7.87
N GLN A 52 -2.65 11.62 -7.64
CA GLN A 52 -1.28 12.07 -7.43
C GLN A 52 -0.72 11.52 -6.10
N ALA A 53 -1.52 11.49 -5.04
CA ALA A 53 -1.15 10.90 -3.76
C ALA A 53 -0.88 9.38 -3.88
N ALA A 54 -1.69 8.65 -4.67
CA ALA A 54 -1.51 7.23 -4.92
C ALA A 54 -0.15 6.93 -5.57
N SER A 55 0.26 7.69 -6.59
CA SER A 55 1.57 7.52 -7.22
C SER A 55 2.76 7.71 -6.25
N ILE A 56 2.59 8.57 -5.24
CA ILE A 56 3.59 8.77 -4.18
C ILE A 56 3.53 7.60 -3.18
N ALA A 57 2.33 7.22 -2.74
CA ALA A 57 2.11 6.15 -1.76
C ALA A 57 2.56 4.77 -2.25
N VAL A 58 2.53 4.50 -3.57
CA VAL A 58 3.07 3.27 -4.17
C VAL A 58 4.56 3.11 -3.85
N GLN A 59 5.35 4.19 -3.92
CA GLN A 59 6.79 4.12 -3.64
C GLN A 59 7.05 3.76 -2.17
N MET A 60 6.27 4.35 -1.26
CA MET A 60 6.37 4.04 0.18
C MET A 60 5.93 2.59 0.47
N LEU A 61 4.87 2.13 -0.19
CA LEU A 61 4.42 0.75 -0.08
C LEU A 61 5.49 -0.23 -0.56
N ALA A 62 6.15 0.07 -1.69
CA ALA A 62 7.23 -0.77 -2.22
C ALA A 62 8.35 -0.95 -1.19
N THR A 63 8.76 0.13 -0.51
CA THR A 63 9.75 0.05 0.58
C THR A 63 9.25 -0.79 1.75
N ALA A 64 7.99 -0.64 2.18
CA ALA A 64 7.42 -1.40 3.30
C ALA A 64 7.33 -2.92 3.00
N VAL A 65 7.05 -3.29 1.75
CA VAL A 65 7.06 -4.69 1.30
C VAL A 65 8.48 -5.26 1.31
N GLN A 66 9.48 -4.47 0.90
CA GLN A 66 10.89 -4.92 0.87
C GLN A 66 11.53 -5.04 2.26
N ASP A 67 11.16 -4.16 3.21
CA ASP A 67 11.66 -4.21 4.59
C ASP A 67 11.11 -5.42 5.37
N THR A 68 9.93 -5.92 4.98
CA THR A 68 9.37 -7.15 5.56
C THR A 68 10.04 -8.41 5.04
N ASP A 69 10.55 -8.41 3.80
CA ASP A 69 11.33 -9.51 3.21
C ASP A 69 12.70 -9.70 3.90
N SER A 70 13.34 -8.59 4.30
CA SER A 70 14.66 -8.62 4.96
C SER A 70 14.65 -9.22 6.38
N LYS A 71 13.48 -9.45 6.98
CA LYS A 71 13.32 -10.12 8.28
C LYS A 71 12.96 -11.59 8.16
N ASP A 72 12.64 -12.07 6.96
CA ASP A 72 12.42 -13.48 6.70
C ASP A 72 13.78 -14.16 6.55
N GLY A 73 14.37 -14.50 7.70
CA GLY A 73 15.71 -15.05 7.81
C GLY A 73 15.86 -16.36 7.05
N ARG A 74 16.27 -16.26 5.78
CA ARG A 74 16.87 -17.38 5.05
C ARG A 74 18.24 -17.65 5.64
N GLN A 75 18.29 -18.44 6.71
CA GLN A 75 19.50 -19.18 7.05
C GLN A 75 19.76 -20.16 5.90
N GLU A 76 20.63 -19.77 4.98
CA GLU A 76 21.31 -20.73 4.12
C GLU A 76 22.07 -21.69 5.04
N ALA A 77 21.57 -22.91 5.16
CA ALA A 77 22.33 -24.00 5.75
C ALA A 77 23.54 -24.28 4.85
N ALA A 78 24.74 -24.00 5.35
CA ALA A 78 26.02 -24.43 4.81
C ALA A 78 26.66 -25.44 5.77
#